data_AF-A0A516X8M0-F1
#
_entry.id   AF-A0A516X8M0-F1
#
_cell.length_a   1.000
_cell.length_b   1.000
_cell.length_c   1.000
_cell.angle_alpha   90.00
_cell.angle_beta   90.00
_cell.angle_gamma   90.00
#
_symmetry.space_group_name_H-M   'P 1'
#
loop_
_entity.id
_entity.type
_entity.pdbx_description
1 polymer ?
#
loop_
_entity_poly.entity_id
_entity_poly.type
_entity_poly.pdbx_seq_one_letter_code
_entity_poly.pdbx_strand_id
1 'polypeptide(L)'
;MGLVGALLFFWASLTPTLLPRGPLFQGVVSGGSAAIGYGIGILVALFLRWLLEWEPPRLVQRIAWWALPVVAVGGTTSILVWFAHWQSHLRTIMSADALRWWAYPLTLAIAVLVWAAIVVVCRGFRWLSRLLTRLGRGFLPRRVAAVVGVVLAGLLVVTLANGVLANWLMSGLNSSFSAINDENEADNAPPDTPLRSGSAESLVTWDSLGRLGRRFVSDGPTVEQIERFTDRPAVEPIRVYAGLASTDGGVVERAQRVVDELERTGALDREVIAVANTTGSGWINEASSTSLEYMFGGDTAIASMQYSYLPSWLSFIADQSRAQQAGQALFRAIAAEVQSRPEDQRPRLVTFGESLGSFSGESAFSGDLDLAAQTDGALFVGPTSNNELWRRFTAQRDEGSPEWLPIYREGLTVRFVSDAEDLKRPETPWEGTRVVYLQHASDPITWWNPDTLLSEPDWLDEPRGDAVLPSAQWYPIITFLQLSADMAVGTDVPDGFGHTYVADYADAWAAILQPPQWTDDDTRRLRKVLAE
;
A
#
# COMPACT_ATOMS: atom_id res chain seq x y z
N MET A 1 8.88 -15.94 32.93
CA MET A 1 7.99 -16.21 31.79
C MET A 1 7.59 -14.92 31.08
N GLY A 2 6.83 -14.00 31.67
CA GLY A 2 6.50 -12.71 31.01
C GLY A 2 7.71 -11.95 30.47
N LEU A 3 8.71 -11.64 31.31
CA LEU A 3 9.94 -10.96 30.86
C LEU A 3 10.76 -11.77 29.84
N VAL A 4 10.71 -13.10 29.91
CA VAL A 4 11.40 -13.97 28.94
C VAL A 4 10.71 -13.86 27.58
N GLY A 5 9.38 -13.95 27.54
CA GLY A 5 8.60 -13.77 26.30
C GLY A 5 8.80 -12.37 25.71
N ALA A 6 8.88 -11.33 26.55
CA ALA A 6 9.18 -9.97 26.11
C ALA A 6 10.54 -9.88 25.39
N LEU A 7 11.59 -10.47 25.97
CA LEU A 7 12.93 -10.49 25.37
C LEU A 7 12.99 -11.28 24.07
N LEU A 8 12.36 -12.47 24.03
CA LEU A 8 12.34 -13.30 22.82
C LEU A 8 11.66 -12.59 21.66
N PHE A 9 10.50 -11.97 21.90
CA PHE A 9 9.78 -11.22 20.87
C PHE A 9 10.51 -9.93 20.49
N PHE A 10 11.18 -9.28 21.44
CA PHE A 10 12.05 -8.14 21.15
C PHE A 10 13.20 -8.55 20.22
N TRP A 11 13.91 -9.64 20.51
CA TRP A 11 15.00 -10.12 19.65
C TRP A 11 14.49 -10.54 18.26
N ALA A 12 13.37 -11.26 18.20
CA ALA A 12 12.78 -11.67 16.94
C ALA A 12 12.29 -10.45 16.12
N SER A 13 11.86 -9.36 16.74
CA SER A 13 11.48 -8.14 16.00
C SER A 13 12.63 -7.42 15.29
N LEU A 14 13.87 -7.70 15.69
CA LEU A 14 15.10 -7.15 15.12
C LEU A 14 15.65 -7.99 13.96
N THR A 15 14.96 -9.05 13.55
CA THR A 15 15.26 -9.78 12.32
C THR A 15 14.91 -8.92 11.10
N PRO A 16 15.53 -9.18 9.94
CA PRO A 16 15.29 -8.39 8.74
C PRO A 16 13.90 -8.67 8.16
N THR A 17 13.34 -7.64 7.53
CA THR A 17 12.10 -7.69 6.74
C THR A 17 12.34 -7.07 5.37
N LEU A 18 11.36 -6.35 4.81
CA LEU A 18 11.45 -5.83 3.45
C LEU A 18 12.29 -4.55 3.41
N LEU A 19 12.03 -3.60 4.30
CA LEU A 19 12.60 -2.25 4.20
C LEU A 19 13.58 -1.89 5.32
N PRO A 20 14.57 -1.02 5.05
CA PRO A 20 15.43 -0.46 6.08
C PRO A 20 14.65 0.49 6.98
N ARG A 21 14.57 0.18 8.28
CA ARG A 21 13.77 0.96 9.24
C ARG A 21 14.60 2.01 9.96
N GLY A 22 13.99 3.18 10.17
CA GLY A 22 14.48 4.18 11.11
C GLY A 22 14.27 3.76 12.57
N PRO A 23 14.92 4.43 13.54
CA PRO A 23 14.85 4.07 14.95
C PRO A 23 13.45 4.19 15.56
N LEU A 24 12.62 5.10 15.02
CA LEU A 24 11.23 5.29 15.47
C LEU A 24 10.39 4.04 15.21
N PHE A 25 10.21 3.68 13.93
CA PHE A 25 9.39 2.53 13.54
C PHE A 25 9.95 1.22 14.06
N GLN A 26 11.27 1.02 14.01
CA GLN A 26 11.88 -0.16 14.62
C GLN A 26 11.60 -0.24 16.12
N GLY A 27 11.73 0.87 16.85
CA GLY A 27 11.44 0.92 18.28
C GLY A 27 9.99 0.60 18.59
N VAL A 28 9.05 1.13 17.80
CA VAL A 28 7.60 0.85 17.96
C VAL A 28 7.30 -0.63 17.74
N VAL A 29 7.79 -1.23 16.65
CA VAL A 29 7.63 -2.66 16.38
C VAL A 29 8.22 -3.48 17.51
N SER A 30 9.47 -3.21 17.90
CA SER A 30 10.15 -3.94 18.95
C SER A 30 9.47 -3.84 20.32
N GLY A 31 8.95 -2.66 20.68
CA GLY A 31 8.18 -2.46 21.90
C GLY A 31 6.82 -3.16 21.87
N GLY A 32 6.12 -3.11 20.73
CA GLY A 32 4.86 -3.80 20.50
C GLY A 32 5.01 -5.32 20.58
N SER A 33 5.99 -5.88 19.85
CA SER A 33 6.35 -7.30 19.90
C SER A 33 6.69 -7.73 21.34
N ALA A 34 7.52 -6.95 22.05
CA ALA A 34 7.85 -7.24 23.44
C ALA A 34 6.62 -7.26 24.36
N ALA A 35 5.62 -6.40 24.11
CA ALA A 35 4.41 -6.34 24.92
C ALA A 35 3.51 -7.56 24.68
N ILE A 36 3.39 -8.00 23.43
CA ILE A 36 2.70 -9.23 23.06
C ILE A 36 3.40 -10.45 23.67
N GLY A 37 4.73 -10.56 23.50
CA GLY A 37 5.53 -11.63 24.09
C GLY A 37 5.44 -11.66 25.62
N TYR A 38 5.37 -10.49 26.26
CA TYR A 38 5.12 -10.37 27.69
C TYR A 38 3.75 -10.93 28.09
N GLY A 39 2.69 -10.58 27.33
CA GLY A 39 1.34 -11.08 27.51
C GLY A 39 1.26 -12.61 27.37
N ILE A 40 1.80 -13.16 26.27
CA ILE A 40 1.88 -14.61 26.02
C ILE A 40 2.63 -15.31 27.15
N GLY A 41 3.79 -14.77 27.56
CA GLY A 41 4.57 -15.33 28.66
C GLY A 41 3.82 -15.34 30.01
N ILE A 42 2.93 -14.38 30.26
CA ILE A 42 2.02 -14.42 31.41
C ILE A 42 0.96 -15.51 31.23
N LEU A 43 0.32 -15.59 30.06
CA LEU A 43 -0.73 -16.57 29.78
C LEU A 43 -0.21 -18.00 29.92
N VAL A 44 0.98 -18.28 29.39
CA VAL A 44 1.66 -19.58 29.58
C VAL A 44 1.90 -19.87 31.06
N ALA A 45 2.38 -18.89 31.83
CA ALA A 45 2.58 -19.09 33.27
C ALA A 45 1.27 -19.35 34.03
N LEU A 46 0.18 -18.65 33.67
CA LEU A 46 -1.14 -18.88 34.25
C LEU A 46 -1.70 -20.25 33.86
N PHE A 47 -1.52 -20.65 32.61
CA PHE A 47 -1.95 -21.95 32.09
C PHE A 47 -1.20 -23.10 32.78
N LEU A 48 0.13 -23.03 32.91
CA LEU A 48 0.93 -24.04 33.60
C LEU A 48 0.55 -24.18 35.07
N ARG A 49 0.28 -23.06 35.76
CA ARG A 49 -0.21 -23.08 37.15
C ARG A 49 -1.60 -23.70 37.26
N TRP A 50 -2.47 -23.43 36.30
CA TRP A 50 -3.82 -23.96 36.30
C TRP A 50 -3.87 -25.46 35.96
N LEU A 51 -3.08 -25.90 34.99
CA LEU A 51 -3.09 -27.28 34.49
C LEU A 51 -2.25 -28.23 35.36
N LEU A 52 -1.07 -27.78 35.80
CA LEU A 52 -0.06 -28.63 36.44
C LEU A 52 0.13 -28.33 37.93
N GLU A 53 -0.57 -27.33 38.48
CA GLU A 53 -0.33 -26.77 39.83
C GLU A 53 1.15 -26.44 40.08
N TRP A 54 1.90 -26.22 39.00
CA TRP A 54 3.34 -26.18 39.04
C TRP A 54 3.84 -24.78 39.41
N GLU A 55 4.68 -24.71 40.43
CA GLU A 55 5.49 -23.54 40.74
C GLU A 55 6.97 -23.90 40.72
N PRO A 56 7.83 -23.12 40.03
CA PRO A 56 9.25 -23.38 40.01
C PRO A 56 9.83 -23.28 41.43
N PRO A 57 10.72 -24.20 41.85
CA PRO A 57 11.38 -24.13 43.15
C PRO A 57 12.05 -22.78 43.40
N ARG A 58 12.10 -22.32 44.66
CA ARG A 58 12.68 -21.00 45.02
C ARG A 58 14.12 -20.81 44.52
N LEU A 59 14.90 -21.89 44.48
CA LEU A 59 16.26 -21.86 43.93
C LEU A 59 16.25 -21.53 42.43
N VAL A 60 15.37 -22.17 41.65
CA VAL A 60 15.21 -21.90 40.21
C VAL A 60 14.75 -20.47 39.98
N GLN A 61 13.82 -19.97 40.79
CA GLN A 61 13.38 -18.57 40.70
C GLN A 61 14.53 -17.60 40.98
N ARG A 62 15.35 -17.87 42.01
CA ARG A 62 16.50 -17.02 42.37
C ARG A 62 17.58 -17.04 41.28
N ILE A 63 17.91 -18.21 40.74
CA ILE A 63 18.85 -18.34 39.63
C ILE A 63 18.32 -17.60 38.41
N ALA A 64 17.05 -17.82 38.04
CA ALA A 64 16.43 -17.15 36.90
C ALA A 64 16.42 -15.62 37.07
N TRP A 65 16.20 -15.10 38.28
CA TRP A 65 16.23 -13.66 38.53
C TRP A 65 17.60 -13.01 38.29
N TRP A 66 18.70 -13.72 38.57
CA TRP A 66 20.06 -13.22 38.33
C TRP A 66 20.58 -13.55 36.93
N ALA A 67 20.18 -14.70 36.37
CA ALA A 67 20.55 -15.10 35.02
C ALA A 67 19.85 -14.27 33.96
N LEU A 68 18.59 -13.87 34.19
CA LEU A 68 17.80 -13.14 33.20
C LEU A 68 18.43 -11.80 32.78
N PRO A 69 18.92 -10.92 33.67
CA PRO A 69 19.63 -9.72 33.26
C PRO A 69 20.89 -10.01 32.44
N VAL A 70 21.67 -11.04 32.80
CA VAL A 70 22.89 -11.42 32.08
C VAL A 70 22.56 -11.88 30.66
N VAL A 71 21.57 -12.77 30.54
CA VAL A 71 21.06 -13.26 29.25
C VAL A 71 20.43 -12.13 28.44
N ALA A 72 19.70 -11.22 29.08
CA ALA A 72 19.09 -10.07 28.42
C ALA A 72 20.15 -9.13 27.83
N VAL A 73 21.21 -8.80 28.58
CA VAL A 73 22.29 -7.93 28.10
C VAL A 73 23.09 -8.61 27.01
N GLY A 74 23.52 -9.87 27.21
CA GLY A 74 24.30 -10.62 26.23
C GLY A 74 23.54 -10.87 24.93
N GLY A 75 22.29 -11.34 25.05
CA GLY A 75 21.42 -11.62 23.89
C GLY A 75 21.04 -10.35 23.13
N THR A 76 20.66 -9.27 23.83
CA THR A 76 20.35 -7.97 23.20
C THR A 76 21.56 -7.39 22.49
N THR A 77 22.75 -7.45 23.11
CA THR A 77 23.98 -6.98 22.46
C THR A 77 24.26 -7.77 21.18
N SER A 78 24.13 -9.11 21.26
CA SER A 78 24.38 -10.00 20.12
C SER A 78 23.41 -9.72 18.96
N ILE A 79 22.11 -9.65 19.23
CA ILE A 79 21.13 -9.37 18.17
C ILE A 79 21.25 -7.96 17.62
N LEU A 80 21.65 -6.96 18.42
CA LEU A 80 21.88 -5.60 17.91
C LEU A 80 23.07 -5.54 16.93
N VAL A 81 24.11 -6.34 17.15
CA VAL A 81 25.23 -6.49 16.20
C VAL A 81 24.73 -7.10 14.88
N TRP A 82 23.90 -8.15 14.96
CA TRP A 82 23.32 -8.78 13.78
C TRP A 82 22.34 -7.85 13.05
N PHE A 83 21.50 -7.15 13.79
CA PHE A 83 20.61 -6.11 13.29
C PHE A 83 21.39 -5.02 12.55
N ALA A 84 22.51 -4.55 13.11
CA ALA A 84 23.37 -3.59 12.44
C ALA A 84 23.90 -4.12 11.10
N HIS A 85 24.30 -5.39 11.05
CA HIS A 85 24.75 -6.04 9.83
C HIS A 85 23.64 -6.15 8.77
N TRP A 86 22.46 -6.66 9.16
CA TRP A 86 21.30 -6.76 8.26
C TRP A 86 20.85 -5.41 7.73
N GLN A 87 20.77 -4.40 8.61
CA GLN A 87 20.39 -3.05 8.21
C GLN A 87 21.41 -2.42 7.26
N SER A 88 22.71 -2.64 7.49
CA SER A 88 23.75 -2.17 6.56
C SER A 88 23.62 -2.84 5.19
N HIS A 89 23.30 -4.14 5.16
CA HIS A 89 23.13 -4.88 3.91
C HIS A 89 21.89 -4.39 3.13
N LEU A 90 20.72 -4.29 3.77
CA LEU A 90 19.50 -3.76 3.14
C LEU A 90 19.71 -2.35 2.59
N ARG A 91 20.35 -1.47 3.38
CA ARG A 91 20.64 -0.10 2.95
C ARG A 91 21.63 -0.04 1.79
N THR A 92 22.54 -1.01 1.69
CA THR A 92 23.46 -1.11 0.54
C THR A 92 22.73 -1.56 -0.72
N ILE A 93 21.86 -2.56 -0.62
CA ILE A 93 21.03 -3.05 -1.75
C ILE A 93 20.17 -1.90 -2.30
N MET A 94 19.52 -1.17 -1.40
CA MET A 94 18.58 -0.09 -1.76
C MET A 94 19.25 1.27 -1.97
N SER A 95 20.59 1.36 -1.92
CA SER A 95 21.33 2.64 -1.99
C SER A 95 20.84 3.71 -1.00
N ALA A 96 20.39 3.29 0.18
CA ALA A 96 19.88 4.15 1.24
C ALA A 96 20.98 4.58 2.22
N ASP A 97 20.76 5.72 2.89
CA ASP A 97 21.72 6.27 3.86
C ASP A 97 22.02 5.30 5.00
N ALA A 98 23.27 5.28 5.47
CA ALA A 98 23.68 4.45 6.59
C ALA A 98 23.01 4.88 7.91
N LEU A 99 22.67 3.90 8.75
CA LEU A 99 22.18 4.17 10.11
C LEU A 99 23.26 4.81 10.97
N ARG A 100 22.93 5.95 11.57
CA ARG A 100 23.82 6.62 12.52
C ARG A 100 23.89 5.82 13.81
N TRP A 101 25.04 5.85 14.48
CA TRP A 101 25.28 5.10 15.74
C TRP A 101 24.27 5.39 16.85
N TRP A 102 23.70 6.60 16.91
CA TRP A 102 22.70 6.98 17.91
C TRP A 102 21.32 6.33 17.67
N ALA A 103 21.08 5.79 16.47
CA ALA A 103 19.82 5.14 16.14
C ALA A 103 19.62 3.87 16.99
N TYR A 104 20.66 3.08 17.23
CA TYR A 104 20.55 1.86 18.04
C TYR A 104 20.10 2.09 19.49
N PRO A 105 20.73 2.99 20.29
CA PRO A 105 20.24 3.28 21.63
C PRO A 105 18.87 3.98 21.62
N LEU A 106 18.57 4.78 20.59
CA LEU A 106 17.25 5.38 20.46
C LEU A 106 16.16 4.34 20.19
N THR A 107 16.40 3.38 19.29
CA THR A 107 15.51 2.24 19.03
C THR A 107 15.19 1.50 20.33
N LEU A 108 16.21 1.21 21.14
CA LEU A 108 16.02 0.54 22.42
C LEU A 108 15.20 1.39 23.39
N ALA A 109 15.48 2.69 23.49
CA ALA A 109 14.73 3.61 24.34
C ALA A 109 13.25 3.66 23.94
N ILE A 110 12.96 3.80 22.65
CA ILE A 110 11.59 3.82 22.11
C ILE A 110 10.91 2.48 22.37
N ALA A 111 11.58 1.35 22.12
CA ALA A 111 11.03 0.03 22.40
C ALA A 111 10.64 -0.16 23.87
N VAL A 112 11.49 0.28 24.80
CA VAL A 112 11.20 0.24 26.24
C VAL A 112 10.03 1.15 26.58
N LEU A 113 9.97 2.37 26.03
CA LEU A 113 8.88 3.31 26.27
C LEU A 113 7.53 2.77 25.75
N VAL A 114 7.50 2.26 24.52
CA VAL A 114 6.30 1.67 23.90
C VAL A 114 5.86 0.43 24.67
N TRP A 115 6.77 -0.49 24.99
CA TRP A 115 6.49 -1.66 25.82
C TRP A 115 5.91 -1.25 27.18
N ALA A 116 6.55 -0.32 27.87
CA ALA A 116 6.12 0.15 29.19
C ALA A 116 4.74 0.81 29.11
N ALA A 117 4.50 1.65 28.10
CA ALA A 117 3.22 2.30 27.86
C ALA A 117 2.10 1.26 27.66
N ILE A 118 2.29 0.27 26.78
CA ILE A 118 1.31 -0.79 26.54
C ILE A 118 1.05 -1.59 27.83
N VAL A 119 2.10 -1.98 28.56
CA VAL A 119 1.96 -2.71 29.83
C VAL A 119 1.22 -1.89 30.88
N VAL A 120 1.50 -0.58 30.98
CA VAL A 120 0.79 0.34 31.89
C VAL A 120 -0.68 0.44 31.51
N VAL A 121 -1.00 0.59 30.21
CA VAL A 121 -2.39 0.60 29.72
C VAL A 121 -3.10 -0.71 30.04
N CYS A 122 -2.48 -1.87 29.78
CA CYS A 122 -3.07 -3.17 30.12
C CYS A 122 -3.28 -3.35 31.63
N ARG A 123 -2.35 -2.85 32.46
CA ARG A 123 -2.50 -2.87 33.93
C ARG A 123 -3.58 -1.91 34.40
N GLY A 124 -3.69 -0.74 33.78
CA GLY A 124 -4.74 0.25 34.00
C GLY A 124 -6.12 -0.31 33.68
N PHE A 125 -6.26 -0.98 32.52
CA PHE A 125 -7.46 -1.71 32.14
C PHE A 125 -7.85 -2.76 33.19
N ARG A 126 -6.91 -3.62 33.59
CA ARG A 126 -7.14 -4.64 34.63
C ARG A 126 -7.53 -4.01 35.97
N TRP A 127 -6.95 -2.87 36.34
CA TRP A 127 -7.31 -2.14 37.56
C TRP A 127 -8.75 -1.59 37.45
N LEU A 128 -9.07 -0.95 36.33
CA LEU A 128 -10.40 -0.40 36.06
C LEU A 128 -11.46 -1.49 36.04
N SER A 129 -11.25 -2.62 35.34
CA SER A 129 -12.20 -3.74 35.35
C SER A 129 -12.46 -4.22 36.78
N ARG A 130 -11.42 -4.32 37.61
CA ARG A 130 -11.55 -4.74 39.01
C ARG A 130 -12.29 -3.71 39.87
N LEU A 131 -12.06 -2.41 39.63
CA LEU A 131 -12.77 -1.34 40.31
C LEU A 131 -14.26 -1.42 39.99
N LEU A 132 -14.62 -1.49 38.71
CA LEU A 132 -16.01 -1.61 38.25
C LEU A 132 -16.67 -2.89 38.78
N THR A 133 -15.95 -4.02 38.77
CA THR A 133 -16.43 -5.27 39.40
C THR A 133 -16.69 -5.08 40.90
N ARG A 134 -15.83 -4.37 41.64
CA ARG A 134 -16.03 -4.11 43.08
C ARG A 134 -17.25 -3.23 43.33
N LEU A 135 -17.45 -2.18 42.53
CA LEU A 135 -18.62 -1.30 42.62
C LEU A 135 -19.92 -2.06 42.29
N GLY A 136 -19.90 -2.91 41.26
CA GLY A 136 -21.04 -3.71 40.85
C GLY A 136 -21.42 -4.84 41.81
N ARG A 137 -20.54 -5.24 42.74
CA ARG A 137 -20.83 -6.29 43.74
C ARG A 137 -21.95 -5.92 44.70
N GLY A 138 -22.27 -4.63 44.85
CA GLY A 138 -23.43 -4.21 45.65
C GLY A 138 -24.77 -4.60 45.03
N PHE A 139 -24.81 -4.85 43.72
CA PHE A 139 -26.05 -5.02 42.95
C PHE A 139 -26.11 -6.34 42.17
N LEU A 140 -24.96 -6.96 41.87
CA LEU A 140 -24.85 -8.11 40.98
C LEU A 140 -24.03 -9.26 41.62
N PRO A 141 -24.35 -10.53 41.30
CA PRO A 141 -23.52 -11.67 41.68
C PRO A 141 -22.08 -11.52 41.17
N ARG A 142 -21.11 -12.04 41.93
CA ARG A 142 -19.66 -11.84 41.70
C ARG A 142 -19.19 -12.14 40.27
N ARG A 143 -19.74 -13.18 39.62
CA ARG A 143 -19.39 -13.55 38.23
C ARG A 143 -19.97 -12.56 37.22
N VAL A 144 -21.20 -12.10 37.43
CA VAL A 144 -21.87 -11.10 36.58
C VAL A 144 -21.20 -9.74 36.71
N ALA A 145 -20.89 -9.29 37.93
CA ALA A 145 -20.13 -8.05 38.16
C ALA A 145 -18.72 -8.09 37.54
N ALA A 146 -18.10 -9.26 37.44
CA ALA A 146 -16.81 -9.44 36.79
C ALA A 146 -16.92 -9.24 35.27
N VAL A 147 -17.89 -9.90 34.62
CA VAL A 147 -18.15 -9.75 33.18
C VAL A 147 -18.53 -8.31 32.85
N VAL A 148 -19.50 -7.73 33.57
CA VAL A 148 -19.94 -6.34 33.37
C VAL A 148 -18.79 -5.35 33.58
N GLY A 149 -17.96 -5.54 34.63
CA GLY A 149 -16.81 -4.68 34.87
C GLY A 149 -15.75 -4.74 33.76
N VAL A 150 -15.53 -5.93 33.17
CA VAL A 150 -14.63 -6.09 32.02
C VAL A 150 -15.23 -5.42 30.78
N VAL A 151 -16.51 -5.65 30.48
CA VAL A 151 -17.20 -5.07 29.32
C VAL A 151 -17.23 -3.54 29.40
N LEU A 152 -17.58 -2.97 30.55
CA LEU A 152 -17.61 -1.52 30.73
C LEU A 152 -16.22 -0.89 30.66
N ALA A 153 -15.20 -1.54 31.24
CA ALA A 153 -13.82 -1.09 31.08
C ALA A 153 -13.41 -1.15 29.60
N GLY A 154 -13.84 -2.18 28.87
CA GLY A 154 -13.57 -2.35 27.44
C GLY A 154 -14.21 -1.24 26.62
N LEU A 155 -15.51 -0.99 26.85
CA LEU A 155 -16.25 0.07 26.18
C LEU A 155 -15.62 1.44 26.46
N LEU A 156 -15.22 1.72 27.70
CA LEU A 156 -14.58 2.98 28.06
C LEU A 156 -13.22 3.14 27.38
N VAL A 157 -12.41 2.08 27.33
CA VAL A 157 -11.12 2.10 26.61
C VAL A 157 -11.34 2.29 25.11
N VAL A 158 -12.31 1.59 24.50
CA VAL A 158 -12.62 1.74 23.08
C VAL A 158 -13.13 3.14 22.77
N THR A 159 -14.00 3.72 23.59
CA THR A 159 -14.48 5.10 23.37
C THR A 159 -13.39 6.15 23.56
N LEU A 160 -12.53 6.01 24.57
CA LEU A 160 -11.36 6.87 24.75
C LEU A 160 -10.33 6.70 23.62
N ALA A 161 -10.10 5.47 23.17
CA ALA A 161 -9.22 5.17 22.05
C ALA A 161 -9.78 5.75 20.74
N ASN A 162 -11.08 5.60 20.47
CA ASN A 162 -11.71 6.19 19.29
C ASN A 162 -11.63 7.73 19.27
N GLY A 163 -11.52 8.39 20.42
CA GLY A 163 -11.34 9.85 20.49
C GLY A 163 -9.87 10.31 20.43
N VAL A 164 -8.96 9.63 21.13
CA VAL A 164 -7.55 10.07 21.28
C VAL A 164 -6.60 9.27 20.39
N LEU A 165 -6.76 7.94 20.35
CA LEU A 165 -5.94 7.05 19.54
C LEU A 165 -6.23 7.27 18.06
N ALA A 166 -7.49 7.44 17.66
CA ALA A 166 -7.83 7.78 16.29
C ALA A 166 -7.15 9.09 15.88
N ASN A 167 -7.29 10.18 16.65
CA ASN A 167 -6.68 11.46 16.27
C ASN A 167 -5.14 11.43 16.23
N TRP A 168 -4.47 10.73 17.17
CA TRP A 168 -3.01 10.64 17.21
C TRP A 168 -2.43 9.66 16.17
N LEU A 169 -3.05 8.48 16.00
CA LEU A 169 -2.68 7.48 14.99
C LEU A 169 -2.95 8.02 13.58
N MET A 170 -4.07 8.73 13.39
CA MET A 170 -4.39 9.42 12.14
C MET A 170 -3.35 10.51 11.85
N SER A 171 -2.92 11.32 12.81
CA SER A 171 -1.91 12.37 12.54
C SER A 171 -0.52 11.80 12.19
N GLY A 172 -0.09 10.73 12.85
CA GLY A 172 1.22 10.08 12.62
C GLY A 172 1.29 9.20 11.37
N LEU A 173 0.18 8.53 11.01
CA LEU A 173 0.11 7.73 9.79
C LEU A 173 -0.31 8.56 8.58
N ASN A 174 -1.14 9.60 8.75
CA ASN A 174 -1.38 10.60 7.71
C ASN A 174 -0.03 11.19 7.33
N SER A 175 0.74 11.81 8.23
CA SER A 175 2.10 12.35 7.91
C SER A 175 3.02 11.42 7.08
N SER A 176 3.01 10.10 7.32
CA SER A 176 3.86 9.16 6.57
C SER A 176 3.28 8.76 5.19
N PHE A 177 1.97 8.50 5.08
CA PHE A 177 1.28 8.30 3.79
C PHE A 177 0.94 9.61 3.06
N SER A 178 1.19 10.73 3.74
CA SER A 178 0.93 12.09 3.31
C SER A 178 2.19 12.84 2.90
N ALA A 179 3.37 12.23 2.98
CA ALA A 179 4.50 12.70 2.17
C ALA A 179 4.12 12.81 0.67
N ILE A 180 3.06 12.11 0.24
CA ILE A 180 2.38 12.26 -1.06
C ILE A 180 1.00 12.99 -0.94
N ASN A 181 0.37 12.98 0.26
CA ASN A 181 -1.00 13.44 0.56
C ASN A 181 -1.18 14.65 1.53
N ASP A 182 -0.17 15.31 2.10
CA ASP A 182 -0.27 16.47 3.04
C ASP A 182 0.64 17.59 2.56
N GLU A 183 0.38 18.85 2.82
CA GLU A 183 -0.84 19.60 3.12
C GLU A 183 -0.36 21.04 3.05
N ASN A 184 -0.75 21.78 2.00
CA ASN A 184 -0.93 23.23 1.96
C ASN A 184 -1.45 23.55 0.54
N GLU A 185 -2.58 24.26 0.49
CA GLU A 185 -3.17 24.97 -0.67
C GLU A 185 -2.80 24.43 -2.07
N ALA A 186 -3.77 23.82 -2.77
CA ALA A 186 -3.73 23.88 -4.22
C ALA A 186 -4.03 25.34 -4.61
N ASP A 187 -3.02 26.20 -4.46
CA ASP A 187 -3.00 27.62 -4.84
C ASP A 187 -3.00 27.80 -6.37
N ASN A 188 -3.12 26.69 -7.11
CA ASN A 188 -3.25 26.68 -8.55
C ASN A 188 -4.58 27.31 -8.93
N ALA A 189 -4.50 28.25 -9.87
CA ALA A 189 -5.67 28.76 -10.56
C ALA A 189 -6.37 27.62 -11.34
N PRO A 190 -7.69 27.71 -11.58
CA PRO A 190 -8.38 26.80 -12.48
C PRO A 190 -7.67 26.74 -13.85
N PRO A 191 -7.71 25.60 -14.56
CA PRO A 191 -7.16 25.49 -15.90
C PRO A 191 -7.81 26.50 -16.84
N ASP A 192 -6.99 27.23 -17.60
CA ASP A 192 -7.46 28.16 -18.63
C ASP A 192 -7.86 27.44 -19.94
N THR A 193 -7.51 26.15 -20.07
CA THR A 193 -7.83 25.30 -21.21
C THR A 193 -9.21 24.64 -21.06
N PRO A 194 -10.04 24.56 -22.11
CA PRO A 194 -11.30 23.82 -22.05
C PRO A 194 -11.08 22.30 -22.01
N LEU A 195 -9.86 21.80 -22.27
CA LEU A 195 -9.56 20.36 -22.36
C LEU A 195 -9.41 19.66 -21.00
N ARG A 196 -9.53 20.40 -19.90
CA ARG A 196 -9.36 19.88 -18.54
C ARG A 196 -10.56 20.20 -17.67
N SER A 197 -10.91 19.28 -16.78
CA SER A 197 -12.01 19.50 -15.84
C SER A 197 -11.70 20.64 -14.86
N GLY A 198 -12.72 21.40 -14.47
CA GLY A 198 -12.58 22.58 -13.61
C GLY A 198 -12.29 23.89 -14.35
N SER A 199 -12.15 23.88 -15.69
CA SER A 199 -12.10 25.09 -16.51
C SER A 199 -13.44 25.85 -16.51
N ALA A 200 -13.47 27.05 -17.10
CA ALA A 200 -14.69 27.85 -17.20
C ALA A 200 -15.83 27.14 -17.98
N GLU A 201 -15.48 26.30 -18.95
CA GLU A 201 -16.39 25.52 -19.79
C GLU A 201 -16.77 24.16 -19.19
N SER A 202 -16.13 23.76 -18.10
CA SER A 202 -16.32 22.44 -17.48
C SER A 202 -17.68 22.30 -16.80
N LEU A 203 -18.27 21.11 -16.89
CA LEU A 203 -19.48 20.69 -16.18
C LEU A 203 -19.24 20.43 -14.69
N VAL A 204 -17.98 20.45 -14.26
CA VAL A 204 -17.56 20.35 -12.86
C VAL A 204 -16.80 21.61 -12.48
N THR A 205 -17.18 22.21 -11.35
CA THR A 205 -16.48 23.41 -10.89
C THR A 205 -15.11 23.05 -10.36
N TRP A 206 -14.13 23.93 -10.52
CA TRP A 206 -12.81 23.84 -9.88
C TRP A 206 -12.93 23.46 -8.40
N ASP A 207 -13.91 24.06 -7.72
CA ASP A 207 -14.08 23.84 -6.31
C ASP A 207 -14.52 22.42 -5.95
N SER A 208 -15.32 21.80 -6.81
CA SER A 208 -15.92 20.48 -6.60
C SER A 208 -14.95 19.31 -6.77
N LEU A 209 -13.83 19.51 -7.47
CA LEU A 209 -12.86 18.46 -7.81
C LEU A 209 -12.15 17.84 -6.58
N GLY A 210 -12.13 18.57 -5.46
CA GLY A 210 -11.29 18.23 -4.32
C GLY A 210 -9.80 18.43 -4.63
N ARG A 211 -8.96 18.38 -3.58
CA ARG A 211 -7.54 18.73 -3.68
C ARG A 211 -6.76 17.86 -4.69
N LEU A 212 -6.96 16.55 -4.63
CA LEU A 212 -6.22 15.60 -5.47
C LEU A 212 -6.71 15.60 -6.92
N GLY A 213 -8.01 15.85 -7.14
CA GLY A 213 -8.55 16.10 -8.47
C GLY A 213 -7.96 17.37 -9.09
N ARG A 214 -7.89 18.47 -8.33
CA ARG A 214 -7.25 19.72 -8.75
C ARG A 214 -5.77 19.53 -9.12
N ARG A 215 -5.02 18.77 -8.32
CA ARG A 215 -3.62 18.40 -8.63
C ARG A 215 -3.55 17.65 -9.95
N PHE A 216 -4.31 16.55 -10.08
CA PHE A 216 -4.33 15.73 -11.29
C PHE A 216 -4.64 16.55 -12.56
N VAL A 217 -5.63 17.43 -12.54
CA VAL A 217 -5.95 18.24 -13.74
C VAL A 217 -5.00 19.41 -13.97
N SER A 218 -4.20 19.83 -12.98
CA SER A 218 -3.22 20.91 -13.16
C SER A 218 -1.86 20.41 -13.63
N ASP A 219 -1.48 19.21 -13.18
CA ASP A 219 -0.18 18.63 -13.47
C ASP A 219 -0.12 18.07 -14.90
N GLY A 220 1.02 17.48 -15.25
CA GLY A 220 1.29 16.91 -16.56
C GLY A 220 2.19 17.77 -17.44
N PRO A 221 2.75 17.18 -18.50
CA PRO A 221 3.62 17.89 -19.42
C PRO A 221 2.82 18.88 -20.28
N THR A 222 3.43 20.04 -20.50
CA THR A 222 2.98 21.02 -21.49
C THR A 222 3.23 20.53 -22.91
N VAL A 223 2.50 21.08 -23.88
CA VAL A 223 2.72 20.79 -25.32
C VAL A 223 4.20 20.99 -25.67
N GLU A 224 4.81 22.09 -25.23
CA GLU A 224 6.22 22.39 -25.51
C GLU A 224 7.20 21.39 -24.90
N GLN A 225 6.87 20.80 -23.74
CA GLN A 225 7.67 19.73 -23.14
C GLN A 225 7.56 18.43 -23.96
N ILE A 226 6.34 18.07 -24.38
CA ILE A 226 6.10 16.89 -25.21
C ILE A 226 6.79 17.03 -26.57
N GLU A 227 6.66 18.19 -27.24
CA GLU A 227 7.32 18.45 -28.53
C GLU A 227 8.84 18.41 -28.40
N ARG A 228 9.40 18.99 -27.34
CA ARG A 228 10.85 18.95 -27.07
C ARG A 228 11.35 17.54 -26.78
N PHE A 229 10.54 16.70 -26.15
CA PHE A 229 10.91 15.32 -25.85
C PHE A 229 10.83 14.45 -27.11
N THR A 230 9.73 14.55 -27.86
CA THR A 230 9.41 13.67 -28.99
C THR A 230 9.97 14.14 -30.33
N ASP A 231 10.45 15.38 -30.42
CA ASP A 231 10.84 16.06 -31.67
C ASP A 231 9.73 16.04 -32.75
N ARG A 232 8.47 15.99 -32.33
CA ARG A 232 7.28 15.91 -33.17
C ARG A 232 6.21 16.89 -32.69
N PRO A 233 5.28 17.35 -33.55
CA PRO A 233 4.14 18.14 -33.12
C PRO A 233 3.32 17.40 -32.05
N ALA A 234 2.92 18.10 -31.01
CA ALA A 234 2.12 17.54 -29.93
C ALA A 234 0.78 18.28 -29.80
N VAL A 235 -0.19 17.61 -29.18
CA VAL A 235 -1.47 18.21 -28.80
C VAL A 235 -1.58 18.25 -27.28
N GLU A 236 -2.38 19.17 -26.75
CA GLU A 236 -2.57 19.26 -25.30
C GLU A 236 -3.32 18.02 -24.78
N PRO A 237 -2.80 17.30 -23.76
CA PRO A 237 -3.50 16.18 -23.14
C PRO A 237 -4.84 16.57 -22.52
N ILE A 238 -5.84 15.69 -22.64
CA ILE A 238 -7.12 15.82 -21.93
C ILE A 238 -7.01 15.14 -20.56
N ARG A 239 -7.39 15.86 -19.50
CA ARG A 239 -7.50 15.32 -18.14
C ARG A 239 -8.89 15.62 -17.58
N VAL A 240 -9.69 14.56 -17.44
CA VAL A 240 -11.06 14.63 -16.94
C VAL A 240 -11.13 14.04 -15.54
N TYR A 241 -11.77 14.77 -14.62
CA TYR A 241 -11.89 14.35 -13.24
C TYR A 241 -13.23 14.79 -12.62
N ALA A 242 -13.87 13.91 -11.86
CA ALA A 242 -15.02 14.27 -11.03
C ALA A 242 -14.72 14.04 -9.54
N GLY A 243 -14.83 15.09 -8.73
CA GLY A 243 -14.68 15.02 -7.28
C GLY A 243 -15.95 14.57 -6.57
N LEU A 244 -15.85 14.38 -5.25
CA LEU A 244 -17.01 13.98 -4.45
C LEU A 244 -18.17 14.99 -4.51
N ALA A 245 -17.84 16.27 -4.54
CA ALA A 245 -18.80 17.38 -4.58
C ALA A 245 -19.26 17.76 -6.01
N SER A 246 -18.75 17.08 -7.04
CA SER A 246 -19.11 17.37 -8.44
C SER A 246 -20.53 16.90 -8.80
N THR A 247 -21.09 15.99 -8.02
CA THR A 247 -22.45 15.45 -8.17
C THR A 247 -23.08 15.26 -6.79
N ASP A 248 -24.38 15.49 -6.68
CA ASP A 248 -25.14 15.16 -5.46
C ASP A 248 -25.41 13.64 -5.34
N GLY A 249 -25.26 12.91 -6.46
CA GLY A 249 -25.46 11.48 -6.54
C GLY A 249 -24.31 10.59 -6.06
N GLY A 250 -24.56 9.29 -6.16
CA GLY A 250 -23.60 8.25 -5.84
C GLY A 250 -22.51 8.05 -6.89
N VAL A 251 -21.74 6.98 -6.72
CA VAL A 251 -20.60 6.63 -7.58
C VAL A 251 -20.97 6.54 -9.07
N VAL A 252 -22.14 5.99 -9.42
CA VAL A 252 -22.60 5.84 -10.80
C VAL A 252 -22.88 7.20 -11.47
N GLU A 253 -23.52 8.12 -10.76
CA GLU A 253 -23.79 9.46 -11.29
C GLU A 253 -22.48 10.25 -11.50
N ARG A 254 -21.51 10.05 -10.60
CA ARG A 254 -20.18 10.64 -10.75
C ARG A 254 -19.43 10.06 -11.95
N ALA A 255 -19.50 8.75 -12.18
CA ALA A 255 -18.94 8.13 -13.37
C ALA A 255 -19.60 8.67 -14.66
N GLN A 256 -20.91 8.89 -14.64
CA GLN A 256 -21.59 9.54 -15.77
C GLN A 256 -21.10 10.97 -15.98
N ARG A 257 -20.89 11.76 -14.91
CA ARG A 257 -20.32 13.10 -15.03
C ARG A 257 -18.93 13.12 -15.67
N VAL A 258 -18.13 12.07 -15.43
CA VAL A 258 -16.84 11.89 -16.12
C VAL A 258 -17.06 11.66 -17.61
N VAL A 259 -18.02 10.83 -18.01
CA VAL A 259 -18.37 10.62 -19.42
C VAL A 259 -18.83 11.92 -20.08
N ASP A 260 -19.69 12.69 -19.42
CA ASP A 260 -20.17 13.98 -19.94
C ASP A 260 -19.00 14.96 -20.21
N GLU A 261 -17.98 14.97 -19.34
CA GLU A 261 -16.76 15.75 -19.54
C GLU A 261 -15.86 15.20 -20.66
N LEU A 262 -15.79 13.87 -20.83
CA LEU A 262 -15.06 13.24 -21.94
C LEU A 262 -15.69 13.61 -23.29
N GLU A 263 -17.01 13.59 -23.38
CA GLU A 263 -17.72 14.03 -24.58
C GLU A 263 -17.45 15.51 -24.86
N ARG A 264 -17.56 16.37 -23.84
CA ARG A 264 -17.33 17.82 -23.95
C ARG A 264 -15.93 18.15 -24.48
N THR A 265 -14.92 17.40 -24.04
CA THR A 265 -13.52 17.63 -24.40
C THR A 265 -13.11 16.99 -25.73
N GLY A 266 -14.00 16.22 -26.37
CA GLY A 266 -13.67 15.47 -27.59
C GLY A 266 -12.72 14.30 -27.32
N ALA A 267 -12.75 13.73 -26.12
CA ALA A 267 -11.82 12.68 -25.69
C ALA A 267 -11.88 11.41 -26.55
N LEU A 268 -13.05 11.11 -27.13
CA LEU A 268 -13.26 9.95 -28.01
C LEU A 268 -12.53 10.08 -29.35
N ASP A 269 -12.06 11.27 -29.71
CA ASP A 269 -11.30 11.49 -30.93
C ASP A 269 -9.78 11.37 -30.70
N ARG A 270 -9.34 11.05 -29.47
CA ARG A 270 -7.93 10.84 -29.11
C ARG A 270 -7.43 9.46 -29.52
N GLU A 271 -6.11 9.28 -29.60
CA GLU A 271 -5.52 7.96 -29.89
C GLU A 271 -5.69 6.97 -28.71
N VAL A 272 -5.66 7.48 -27.47
CA VAL A 272 -5.77 6.68 -26.25
C VAL A 272 -6.71 7.32 -25.24
N ILE A 273 -7.66 6.54 -24.71
CA ILE A 273 -8.42 6.85 -23.50
C ILE A 273 -7.92 5.95 -22.36
N ALA A 274 -7.53 6.56 -21.25
CA ALA A 274 -7.05 5.85 -20.08
C ALA A 274 -7.99 6.06 -18.88
N VAL A 275 -8.51 4.96 -18.35
CA VAL A 275 -9.27 4.92 -17.10
C VAL A 275 -8.30 4.85 -15.93
N ALA A 276 -8.08 5.98 -15.27
CA ALA A 276 -7.19 6.08 -14.11
C ALA A 276 -7.99 5.80 -12.84
N ASN A 277 -7.68 4.71 -12.15
CA ASN A 277 -8.37 4.32 -10.92
C ASN A 277 -7.68 4.94 -9.71
N THR A 278 -8.42 5.74 -8.95
CA THR A 278 -7.88 6.48 -7.80
C THR A 278 -7.78 5.61 -6.56
N THR A 279 -6.92 6.03 -5.63
CA THR A 279 -7.06 5.61 -4.23
C THR A 279 -8.20 6.39 -3.55
N GLY A 280 -8.57 6.00 -2.32
CA GLY A 280 -9.71 6.54 -1.56
C GLY A 280 -9.94 8.04 -1.71
N SER A 281 -8.91 8.83 -1.40
CA SER A 281 -8.93 10.29 -1.41
C SER A 281 -8.94 10.93 -2.80
N GLY A 282 -8.80 10.14 -3.88
CA GLY A 282 -8.74 10.64 -5.25
C GLY A 282 -7.34 10.77 -5.84
N TRP A 283 -6.32 10.13 -5.24
CA TRP A 283 -4.93 10.23 -5.72
C TRP A 283 -4.67 9.30 -6.90
N ILE A 284 -3.88 9.78 -7.85
CA ILE A 284 -3.38 9.09 -9.06
C ILE A 284 -1.87 9.35 -9.12
N ASN A 285 -1.09 8.34 -9.50
CA ASN A 285 0.33 8.53 -9.74
C ASN A 285 0.57 9.29 -11.06
N GLU A 286 1.17 10.46 -10.94
CA GLU A 286 1.45 11.36 -12.05
C GLU A 286 2.38 10.75 -13.10
N ALA A 287 3.33 9.90 -12.68
CA ALA A 287 4.28 9.25 -13.58
C ALA A 287 3.59 8.29 -14.55
N SER A 288 2.53 7.59 -14.10
CA SER A 288 1.73 6.72 -14.96
C SER A 288 1.00 7.53 -16.04
N SER A 289 0.37 8.65 -15.66
CA SER A 289 -0.34 9.52 -16.60
C SER A 289 0.60 10.20 -17.59
N THR A 290 1.68 10.78 -17.07
CA THR A 290 2.70 11.48 -17.86
C THR A 290 3.40 10.56 -18.85
N SER A 291 3.59 9.28 -18.50
CA SER A 291 4.17 8.29 -19.42
C SER A 291 3.35 8.14 -20.70
N LEU A 292 2.02 8.01 -20.58
CA LEU A 292 1.11 7.92 -21.72
C LEU A 292 1.15 9.20 -22.56
N GLU A 293 1.13 10.36 -21.90
CA GLU A 293 1.12 11.67 -22.57
C GLU A 293 2.39 11.89 -23.41
N TYR A 294 3.58 11.53 -22.89
CA TYR A 294 4.80 11.58 -23.70
C TYR A 294 4.82 10.54 -24.84
N MET A 295 4.34 9.32 -24.58
CA MET A 295 4.34 8.23 -25.57
C MET A 295 3.48 8.53 -26.80
N PHE A 296 2.37 9.22 -26.61
CA PHE A 296 1.39 9.50 -27.66
C PHE A 296 1.37 10.96 -28.11
N GLY A 297 2.41 11.75 -27.81
CA GLY A 297 2.48 13.13 -28.26
C GLY A 297 1.34 14.01 -27.70
N GLY A 298 0.86 13.66 -26.51
CA GLY A 298 -0.28 14.26 -25.84
C GLY A 298 -1.64 13.88 -26.43
N ASP A 299 -1.70 13.00 -27.43
CA ASP A 299 -2.94 12.47 -28.02
C ASP A 299 -3.62 11.43 -27.11
N THR A 300 -3.89 11.87 -25.88
CA THR A 300 -4.42 11.06 -24.78
C THR A 300 -5.54 11.79 -24.07
N ALA A 301 -6.53 11.03 -23.60
CA ALA A 301 -7.52 11.48 -22.64
C ALA A 301 -7.50 10.58 -21.41
N ILE A 302 -7.18 11.15 -20.25
CA ILE A 302 -7.11 10.41 -18.98
C ILE A 302 -8.29 10.82 -18.11
N ALA A 303 -9.07 9.84 -17.69
CA ALA A 303 -10.35 10.03 -17.00
C ALA A 303 -10.33 9.38 -15.62
N SER A 304 -10.85 10.10 -14.61
CA SER A 304 -10.92 9.56 -13.26
C SER A 304 -12.02 10.18 -12.40
N MET A 305 -12.23 9.62 -11.20
CA MET A 305 -13.12 10.18 -10.20
C MET A 305 -12.69 9.86 -8.77
N GLN A 306 -13.10 10.70 -7.83
CA GLN A 306 -12.98 10.47 -6.40
C GLN A 306 -14.15 9.63 -5.87
N TYR A 307 -13.90 8.74 -4.91
CA TYR A 307 -14.97 7.97 -4.26
C TYR A 307 -15.03 8.09 -2.73
N SER A 308 -13.97 8.53 -2.04
CA SER A 308 -13.95 8.66 -0.57
C SER A 308 -13.16 9.89 -0.08
N TYR A 309 -13.41 10.29 1.17
CA TYR A 309 -12.57 11.27 1.88
C TYR A 309 -11.48 10.57 2.70
N LEU A 310 -11.55 9.25 2.84
CA LEU A 310 -10.63 8.49 3.66
C LEU A 310 -9.24 8.41 2.99
N PRO A 311 -8.14 8.63 3.75
CA PRO A 311 -6.80 8.34 3.28
C PRO A 311 -6.67 6.87 2.84
N SER A 312 -5.77 6.60 1.90
CA SER A 312 -5.63 5.30 1.21
C SER A 312 -5.54 4.10 2.15
N TRP A 313 -4.74 4.17 3.21
CA TRP A 313 -4.59 3.08 4.19
C TRP A 313 -5.88 2.78 4.96
N LEU A 314 -6.72 3.80 5.21
CA LEU A 314 -7.97 3.64 5.92
C LEU A 314 -9.05 3.11 4.99
N SER A 315 -9.08 3.54 3.72
CA SER A 315 -9.95 2.96 2.70
C SER A 315 -9.64 1.49 2.43
N PHE A 316 -8.36 1.10 2.49
CA PHE A 316 -7.91 -0.29 2.34
C PHE A 316 -8.55 -1.23 3.40
N ILE A 317 -8.78 -0.74 4.62
CA ILE A 317 -9.41 -1.51 5.71
C ILE A 317 -10.94 -1.34 5.72
N ALA A 318 -11.46 -0.14 5.45
CA ALA A 318 -12.83 0.23 5.79
C ALA A 318 -13.81 0.41 4.62
N ASP A 319 -13.34 0.56 3.37
CA ASP A 319 -14.19 1.03 2.25
C ASP A 319 -13.98 0.22 0.95
N GLN A 320 -13.62 -1.06 1.07
CA GLN A 320 -13.33 -1.95 -0.06
C GLN A 320 -14.49 -2.05 -1.07
N SER A 321 -15.74 -2.15 -0.57
CA SER A 321 -16.92 -2.26 -1.44
C SER A 321 -17.17 -1.00 -2.27
N ARG A 322 -16.78 0.17 -1.76
CA ARG A 322 -16.91 1.44 -2.49
C ARG A 322 -15.83 1.58 -3.55
N ALA A 323 -14.59 1.16 -3.26
CA ALA A 323 -13.52 1.12 -4.24
C ALA A 323 -13.87 0.21 -5.44
N GLN A 324 -14.47 -0.96 -5.18
CA GLN A 324 -14.95 -1.86 -6.24
C GLN A 324 -16.07 -1.22 -7.08
N GLN A 325 -17.08 -0.63 -6.42
CA GLN A 325 -18.16 0.06 -7.13
C GLN A 325 -17.64 1.21 -7.99
N ALA A 326 -16.61 1.93 -7.52
CA ALA A 326 -15.99 3.03 -8.24
C ALA A 326 -15.32 2.56 -9.54
N GLY A 327 -14.42 1.59 -9.47
CA GLY A 327 -13.74 1.08 -10.67
C GLY A 327 -14.71 0.46 -11.66
N GLN A 328 -15.68 -0.34 -11.17
CA GLN A 328 -16.73 -0.92 -12.02
C GLN A 328 -17.58 0.15 -12.72
N ALA A 329 -18.03 1.18 -11.99
CA ALA A 329 -18.89 2.21 -12.56
C ALA A 329 -18.14 3.08 -13.57
N LEU A 330 -16.93 3.52 -13.23
CA LEU A 330 -16.11 4.36 -14.10
C LEU A 330 -15.73 3.62 -15.39
N PHE A 331 -15.16 2.42 -15.26
CA PHE A 331 -14.72 1.65 -16.42
C PHE A 331 -15.90 1.32 -17.34
N ARG A 332 -17.03 0.82 -16.80
CA ARG A 332 -18.19 0.47 -17.62
C ARG A 332 -18.81 1.67 -18.32
N ALA A 333 -18.88 2.83 -17.67
CA ALA A 333 -19.42 4.05 -18.27
C ALA A 333 -18.57 4.51 -19.47
N ILE A 334 -17.25 4.53 -19.30
CA ILE A 334 -16.32 4.92 -20.37
C ILE A 334 -16.27 3.86 -21.48
N ALA A 335 -16.20 2.57 -21.12
CA ALA A 335 -16.17 1.48 -22.09
C ALA A 335 -17.45 1.43 -22.95
N ALA A 336 -18.61 1.71 -22.37
CA ALA A 336 -19.87 1.79 -23.12
C ALA A 336 -19.82 2.91 -24.18
N GLU A 337 -19.23 4.06 -23.83
CA GLU A 337 -19.11 5.17 -24.76
C GLU A 337 -18.08 4.90 -25.86
N VAL A 338 -16.94 4.31 -25.53
CA VAL A 338 -15.96 3.85 -26.54
C VAL A 338 -16.59 2.82 -27.48
N GLN A 339 -17.36 1.85 -26.96
CA GLN A 339 -18.01 0.83 -27.76
C GLN A 339 -19.14 1.38 -28.64
N SER A 340 -19.71 2.54 -28.32
CA SER A 340 -20.74 3.22 -29.12
C SER A 340 -20.20 3.68 -30.48
N ARG A 341 -18.88 3.93 -30.57
CA ARG A 341 -18.19 4.32 -31.80
C ARG A 341 -18.02 3.14 -32.77
N PRO A 342 -18.01 3.40 -34.09
CA PRO A 342 -17.60 2.41 -35.10
C PRO A 342 -16.21 1.84 -34.78
N GLU A 343 -15.99 0.55 -35.03
CA GLU A 343 -14.77 -0.18 -34.66
C GLU A 343 -13.48 0.47 -35.18
N ASP A 344 -13.51 1.06 -36.36
CA ASP A 344 -12.39 1.74 -37.02
C ASP A 344 -12.09 3.15 -36.46
N GLN A 345 -12.95 3.67 -35.58
CA GLN A 345 -12.87 5.01 -34.98
C GLN A 345 -12.73 4.96 -33.46
N ARG A 346 -12.54 3.77 -32.88
CA ARG A 346 -12.40 3.62 -31.42
C ARG A 346 -11.00 4.05 -30.99
N PRO A 347 -10.87 4.91 -29.96
CA PRO A 347 -9.60 5.09 -29.29
C PRO A 347 -9.18 3.79 -28.62
N ARG A 348 -7.87 3.59 -28.38
CA ARG A 348 -7.45 2.50 -27.50
C ARG A 348 -7.93 2.78 -26.08
N LEU A 349 -8.57 1.80 -25.46
CA LEU A 349 -9.07 1.88 -24.10
C LEU A 349 -8.14 1.13 -23.15
N VAL A 350 -7.47 1.85 -22.27
CA VAL A 350 -6.59 1.27 -21.23
C VAL A 350 -7.10 1.58 -19.84
N THR A 351 -6.71 0.76 -18.86
CA THR A 351 -7.04 0.98 -17.45
C THR A 351 -5.79 0.84 -16.59
N PHE A 352 -5.66 1.68 -15.57
CA PHE A 352 -4.54 1.57 -14.65
C PHE A 352 -4.87 2.02 -13.25
N GLY A 353 -4.04 1.64 -12.29
CA GLY A 353 -4.12 2.08 -10.91
C GLY A 353 -2.99 1.56 -10.07
N GLU A 354 -2.63 2.31 -9.03
CA GLU A 354 -1.59 1.95 -8.07
C GLU A 354 -2.23 1.63 -6.71
N SER A 355 -1.72 0.64 -5.99
CA SER A 355 -2.15 0.33 -4.63
C SER A 355 -3.64 0.00 -4.58
N LEU A 356 -4.42 0.72 -3.77
CA LEU A 356 -5.88 0.63 -3.74
C LEU A 356 -6.55 1.01 -5.07
N GLY A 357 -5.90 1.83 -5.90
CA GLY A 357 -6.36 2.12 -7.26
C GLY A 357 -6.26 0.89 -8.16
N SER A 358 -5.25 0.04 -7.98
CA SER A 358 -5.16 -1.25 -8.71
C SER A 358 -6.34 -2.16 -8.35
N PHE A 359 -6.66 -2.26 -7.04
CA PHE A 359 -7.81 -3.01 -6.54
C PHE A 359 -9.13 -2.49 -7.11
N SER A 360 -9.28 -1.16 -7.17
CA SER A 360 -10.45 -0.53 -7.77
C SER A 360 -10.53 -0.88 -9.26
N GLY A 361 -9.44 -0.72 -10.00
CA GLY A 361 -9.41 -0.95 -11.45
C GLY A 361 -9.67 -2.40 -11.86
N GLU A 362 -9.05 -3.37 -11.19
CA GLU A 362 -9.24 -4.79 -11.54
C GLU A 362 -10.66 -5.29 -11.26
N SER A 363 -11.39 -4.64 -10.34
CA SER A 363 -12.74 -5.05 -9.95
C SER A 363 -13.79 -4.92 -11.05
N ALA A 364 -13.45 -4.20 -12.14
CA ALA A 364 -14.27 -4.12 -13.34
C ALA A 364 -14.30 -5.43 -14.14
N PHE A 365 -13.38 -6.35 -13.87
CA PHE A 365 -13.15 -7.54 -14.69
C PHE A 365 -13.30 -8.83 -13.90
N SER A 366 -13.63 -9.90 -14.61
CA SER A 366 -13.82 -11.24 -14.05
C SER A 366 -12.59 -12.15 -14.18
N GLY A 367 -11.65 -11.83 -15.07
CA GLY A 367 -10.45 -12.63 -15.34
C GLY A 367 -9.58 -12.05 -16.47
N ASP A 368 -8.56 -12.80 -16.87
CA ASP A 368 -7.60 -12.44 -17.91
C ASP A 368 -8.24 -12.28 -19.30
N LEU A 369 -9.12 -13.21 -19.69
CA LEU A 369 -9.84 -13.11 -20.97
C LEU A 369 -10.78 -11.91 -21.03
N ASP A 370 -11.37 -11.55 -19.90
CA ASP A 370 -12.29 -10.42 -19.79
C ASP A 370 -11.54 -9.08 -19.85
N LEU A 371 -10.39 -8.99 -19.18
CA LEU A 371 -9.43 -7.89 -19.35
C LEU A 371 -9.02 -7.74 -20.81
N ALA A 372 -8.61 -8.84 -21.46
CA ALA A 372 -8.18 -8.83 -22.85
C ALA A 372 -9.29 -8.42 -23.83
N ALA A 373 -10.55 -8.81 -23.56
CA ALA A 373 -11.68 -8.52 -24.42
C ALA A 373 -12.21 -7.08 -24.28
N GLN A 374 -12.01 -6.46 -23.12
CA GLN A 374 -12.57 -5.14 -22.82
C GLN A 374 -11.55 -4.00 -22.86
N THR A 375 -10.25 -4.30 -22.98
CA THR A 375 -9.17 -3.30 -22.98
C THR A 375 -8.14 -3.58 -24.07
N ASP A 376 -7.45 -2.53 -24.49
CA ASP A 376 -6.24 -2.61 -25.33
C ASP A 376 -4.97 -2.76 -24.47
N GLY A 377 -5.09 -2.61 -23.16
CA GLY A 377 -4.02 -2.83 -22.19
C GLY A 377 -4.39 -2.44 -20.77
N ALA A 378 -3.69 -3.01 -19.79
CA ALA A 378 -3.89 -2.64 -18.39
C ALA A 378 -2.59 -2.64 -17.59
N LEU A 379 -2.48 -1.70 -16.65
CA LEU A 379 -1.33 -1.56 -15.76
C LEU A 379 -1.79 -1.46 -14.30
N PHE A 380 -1.54 -2.51 -13.51
CA PHE A 380 -1.85 -2.56 -12.09
C PHE A 380 -0.56 -2.56 -11.28
N VAL A 381 -0.34 -1.52 -10.49
CA VAL A 381 0.94 -1.28 -9.81
C VAL A 381 0.80 -1.44 -8.30
N GLY A 382 1.75 -2.11 -7.66
CA GLY A 382 1.74 -2.40 -6.23
C GLY A 382 0.40 -2.99 -5.76
N PRO A 383 -0.09 -4.09 -6.40
CA PRO A 383 -1.37 -4.70 -6.06
C PRO A 383 -1.39 -5.09 -4.59
N THR A 384 -2.55 -4.99 -3.94
CA THR A 384 -2.69 -5.28 -2.50
C THR A 384 -3.22 -6.70 -2.27
N SER A 385 -3.14 -7.20 -1.04
CA SER A 385 -3.75 -8.50 -0.68
C SER A 385 -5.28 -8.59 -0.89
N ASN A 386 -5.95 -7.47 -1.15
CA ASN A 386 -7.40 -7.45 -1.43
C ASN A 386 -7.71 -7.68 -2.91
N ASN A 387 -6.74 -7.50 -3.81
CA ASN A 387 -6.87 -7.74 -5.24
C ASN A 387 -7.26 -9.22 -5.49
N GLU A 388 -8.48 -9.46 -5.95
CA GLU A 388 -9.00 -10.80 -6.21
C GLU A 388 -8.40 -11.42 -7.46
N LEU A 389 -8.22 -10.63 -8.54
CA LEU A 389 -7.64 -11.14 -9.78
C LEU A 389 -6.15 -11.41 -9.58
N TRP A 390 -5.42 -10.46 -9.02
CA TRP A 390 -4.02 -10.64 -8.65
C TRP A 390 -3.81 -11.92 -7.81
N ARG A 391 -4.54 -12.09 -6.69
CA ARG A 391 -4.42 -13.30 -5.86
C ARG A 391 -4.72 -14.57 -6.63
N ARG A 392 -5.72 -14.55 -7.52
CA ARG A 392 -6.10 -15.72 -8.31
C ARG A 392 -5.03 -16.08 -9.32
N PHE A 393 -4.46 -15.09 -10.01
CA PHE A 393 -3.37 -15.29 -10.96
C PHE A 393 -2.11 -15.80 -10.25
N THR A 394 -1.76 -15.22 -9.10
CA THR A 394 -0.62 -15.66 -8.27
C THR A 394 -0.83 -17.07 -7.71
N ALA A 395 -2.05 -17.42 -7.26
CA ALA A 395 -2.36 -18.76 -6.77
C ALA A 395 -2.41 -19.83 -7.89
N GLN A 396 -2.66 -19.42 -9.13
CA GLN A 396 -2.70 -20.27 -10.32
C GLN A 396 -1.42 -20.14 -11.17
N ARG A 397 -0.35 -19.61 -10.57
CA ARG A 397 0.94 -19.44 -11.25
C ARG A 397 1.50 -20.78 -11.73
N ASP A 398 2.26 -20.72 -12.82
CA ASP A 398 2.95 -21.87 -13.40
C ASP A 398 4.01 -22.38 -12.43
N GLU A 399 4.19 -23.71 -12.39
CA GLU A 399 5.12 -24.36 -11.48
C GLU A 399 6.56 -23.83 -11.64
N GLY A 400 7.22 -23.55 -10.52
CA GLY A 400 8.59 -23.05 -10.49
C GLY A 400 8.72 -21.52 -10.55
N SER A 401 7.61 -20.78 -10.72
CA SER A 401 7.60 -19.32 -10.55
C SER A 401 7.28 -18.93 -9.11
N PRO A 402 8.03 -17.99 -8.50
CA PRO A 402 7.80 -17.58 -7.11
C PRO A 402 6.58 -16.65 -6.98
N GLU A 403 5.96 -16.61 -5.81
CA GLU A 403 4.82 -15.74 -5.46
C GLU A 403 5.13 -14.26 -5.70
N TRP A 404 6.38 -13.85 -5.45
CA TRP A 404 6.80 -12.47 -5.67
C TRP A 404 6.97 -12.09 -7.14
N LEU A 405 7.12 -13.07 -8.04
CA LEU A 405 7.24 -12.85 -9.48
C LEU A 405 6.62 -14.02 -10.26
N PRO A 406 5.29 -14.19 -10.22
CA PRO A 406 4.64 -15.37 -10.79
C PRO A 406 4.63 -15.31 -12.31
N ILE A 407 4.61 -16.47 -12.95
CA ILE A 407 4.25 -16.61 -14.38
C ILE A 407 2.84 -17.16 -14.40
N TYR A 408 1.92 -16.51 -15.09
CA TYR A 408 0.54 -16.97 -15.21
C TYR A 408 0.26 -17.38 -16.66
N ARG A 409 -0.03 -18.66 -16.89
CA ARG A 409 -0.39 -19.20 -18.22
C ARG A 409 0.61 -18.78 -19.29
N GLU A 410 1.89 -19.04 -19.05
CA GLU A 410 2.98 -18.69 -19.96
C GLU A 410 3.06 -17.19 -20.32
N GLY A 411 2.49 -16.31 -19.49
CA GLY A 411 2.52 -14.86 -19.71
C GLY A 411 1.86 -14.41 -21.01
N LEU A 412 0.84 -15.14 -21.48
CA LEU A 412 0.14 -14.88 -22.74
C LEU A 412 -0.67 -13.58 -22.72
N THR A 413 -1.26 -13.23 -21.58
CA THR A 413 -2.06 -12.00 -21.40
C THR A 413 -1.52 -11.18 -20.24
N VAL A 414 -1.29 -11.83 -19.10
CA VAL A 414 -0.88 -11.17 -17.84
C VAL A 414 0.58 -11.49 -17.56
N ARG A 415 1.40 -10.46 -17.32
CA ARG A 415 2.77 -10.61 -16.85
C ARG A 415 3.00 -9.86 -15.55
N PHE A 416 3.82 -10.43 -14.68
CA PHE A 416 4.26 -9.82 -13.44
C PHE A 416 5.69 -9.34 -13.60
N VAL A 417 5.93 -8.11 -13.16
CA VAL A 417 7.13 -7.36 -13.47
C VAL A 417 7.65 -6.75 -12.17
N SER A 418 8.91 -7.01 -11.83
CA SER A 418 9.62 -6.28 -10.77
C SER A 418 10.64 -5.33 -11.35
N ASP A 419 11.18 -5.61 -12.54
CA ASP A 419 12.03 -4.69 -13.29
C ASP A 419 11.80 -4.81 -14.81
N ALA A 420 12.44 -3.93 -15.59
CA ALA A 420 12.24 -3.87 -17.04
C ALA A 420 12.61 -5.17 -17.79
N GLU A 421 13.52 -6.01 -17.28
CA GLU A 421 13.88 -7.27 -17.93
C GLU A 421 12.79 -8.34 -17.77
N ASP A 422 11.99 -8.27 -16.70
CA ASP A 422 10.86 -9.17 -16.48
C ASP A 422 9.77 -9.05 -17.55
N LEU A 423 9.70 -7.92 -18.27
CA LEU A 423 8.77 -7.75 -19.40
C LEU A 423 9.01 -8.77 -20.52
N LYS A 424 10.24 -9.28 -20.64
CA LYS A 424 10.63 -10.30 -21.61
C LYS A 424 10.41 -11.73 -21.09
N ARG A 425 9.92 -11.89 -19.86
CA ARG A 425 9.69 -13.17 -19.19
C ARG A 425 8.18 -13.52 -19.15
N PRO A 426 7.79 -14.75 -19.51
CA PRO A 426 8.60 -15.80 -20.12
C PRO A 426 8.92 -15.51 -21.60
N GLU A 427 9.75 -16.35 -22.21
CA GLU A 427 10.18 -16.23 -23.62
C GLU A 427 9.02 -16.38 -24.64
N THR A 428 7.85 -16.86 -24.18
CA THR A 428 6.65 -16.98 -25.00
C THR A 428 6.28 -15.61 -25.60
N PRO A 429 5.91 -15.54 -26.90
CA PRO A 429 5.45 -14.30 -27.52
C PRO A 429 4.25 -13.68 -26.81
N TRP A 430 4.28 -12.37 -26.57
CA TRP A 430 3.18 -11.63 -25.95
C TRP A 430 2.27 -11.00 -27.01
N GLU A 431 1.38 -11.80 -27.57
CA GLU A 431 0.45 -11.39 -28.63
C GLU A 431 -0.89 -10.89 -28.07
N GLY A 432 -1.51 -9.92 -28.74
CA GLY A 432 -2.80 -9.36 -28.34
C GLY A 432 -2.68 -8.37 -27.17
N THR A 433 -3.77 -8.27 -26.37
CA THR A 433 -3.86 -7.36 -25.23
C THR A 433 -2.87 -7.73 -24.13
N ARG A 434 -2.16 -6.72 -23.62
CA ARG A 434 -1.11 -6.88 -22.61
C ARG A 434 -1.53 -6.29 -21.28
N VAL A 435 -1.41 -7.10 -20.23
CA VAL A 435 -1.71 -6.71 -18.85
C VAL A 435 -0.46 -6.88 -18.00
N VAL A 436 -0.03 -5.81 -17.34
CA VAL A 436 1.10 -5.84 -16.41
C VAL A 436 0.60 -5.70 -14.98
N TYR A 437 1.08 -6.59 -14.10
CA TYR A 437 1.16 -6.33 -12.67
C TYR A 437 2.60 -5.94 -12.33
N LEU A 438 2.81 -4.67 -11.98
CA LEU A 438 4.11 -4.15 -11.58
C LEU A 438 4.20 -4.22 -10.05
N GLN A 439 5.16 -4.98 -9.53
CA GLN A 439 5.31 -5.23 -8.10
C GLN A 439 6.77 -5.48 -7.72
N HIS A 440 7.27 -4.78 -6.71
CA HIS A 440 8.61 -5.05 -6.18
C HIS A 440 8.59 -6.16 -5.14
N ALA A 441 9.61 -7.02 -5.15
CA ALA A 441 9.83 -7.98 -4.05
C ALA A 441 9.93 -7.30 -2.68
N SER A 442 10.40 -6.05 -2.63
CA SER A 442 10.50 -5.24 -1.42
C SER A 442 9.24 -4.46 -1.04
N ASP A 443 8.14 -4.55 -1.79
CA ASP A 443 6.94 -3.71 -1.57
C ASP A 443 6.11 -4.19 -0.36
N PRO A 444 6.16 -3.49 0.79
CA PRO A 444 5.40 -3.91 1.96
C PRO A 444 3.89 -3.75 1.77
N ILE A 445 3.41 -2.93 0.84
CA ILE A 445 1.98 -2.74 0.59
C ILE A 445 1.42 -3.94 -0.17
N THR A 446 2.20 -4.51 -1.09
CA THR A 446 1.83 -5.75 -1.80
C THR A 446 1.87 -6.97 -0.89
N TRP A 447 2.93 -7.10 -0.09
CA TRP A 447 3.16 -8.30 0.72
C TRP A 447 2.45 -8.29 2.09
N TRP A 448 1.86 -7.17 2.50
CA TRP A 448 1.08 -7.13 3.74
C TRP A 448 -0.25 -7.85 3.59
N ASN A 449 -0.48 -8.85 4.42
CA ASN A 449 -1.73 -9.59 4.50
C ASN A 449 -2.05 -9.91 5.98
N PRO A 450 -3.29 -9.71 6.47
CA PRO A 450 -3.69 -10.12 7.82
C PRO A 450 -3.41 -11.60 8.12
N ASP A 451 -3.46 -12.48 7.12
CA ASP A 451 -3.18 -13.90 7.25
C ASP A 451 -1.73 -14.17 7.69
N THR A 452 -0.80 -13.26 7.39
CA THR A 452 0.61 -13.35 7.83
C THR A 452 0.76 -13.34 9.35
N LEU A 453 -0.29 -12.97 10.10
CA LEU A 453 -0.32 -13.10 11.55
C LEU A 453 -0.15 -14.56 12.01
N LEU A 454 -0.73 -15.50 11.27
CA LEU A 454 -0.85 -16.92 11.66
C LEU A 454 -0.33 -17.91 10.60
N SER A 455 -0.12 -17.47 9.36
CA SER A 455 0.36 -18.29 8.25
C SER A 455 1.62 -17.69 7.64
N GLU A 456 2.57 -18.55 7.26
CA GLU A 456 3.74 -18.18 6.47
C GLU A 456 3.31 -17.97 5.01
N PRO A 457 3.62 -16.81 4.38
CA PRO A 457 3.33 -16.59 2.97
C PRO A 457 4.38 -17.27 2.06
N ASP A 458 3.99 -17.65 0.84
CA ASP A 458 4.83 -18.40 -0.09
C ASP A 458 6.12 -17.62 -0.44
N TRP A 459 6.06 -16.29 -0.56
CA TRP A 459 7.24 -15.45 -0.83
C TRP A 459 8.28 -15.48 0.32
N LEU A 460 7.87 -15.93 1.52
CA LEU A 460 8.76 -16.24 2.65
C LEU A 460 9.13 -17.73 2.77
N ASP A 461 8.65 -18.62 1.93
CA ASP A 461 9.13 -20.02 1.83
C ASP A 461 9.96 -20.26 0.55
N GLU A 462 9.71 -19.48 -0.50
CA GLU A 462 10.30 -19.58 -1.83
C GLU A 462 11.57 -18.72 -2.02
N PRO A 463 12.34 -18.90 -3.11
CA PRO A 463 13.48 -18.03 -3.40
C PRO A 463 13.12 -16.54 -3.37
N ARG A 464 13.89 -15.75 -2.60
CA ARG A 464 13.66 -14.32 -2.40
C ARG A 464 13.97 -13.53 -3.67
N GLY A 465 13.25 -12.43 -3.88
CA GLY A 465 13.66 -11.42 -4.86
C GLY A 465 14.90 -10.67 -4.40
N ASP A 466 15.59 -10.05 -5.35
CA ASP A 466 16.93 -9.48 -5.15
C ASP A 466 16.97 -8.36 -4.08
N ALA A 467 15.85 -7.67 -3.88
CA ALA A 467 15.69 -6.63 -2.87
C ALA A 467 15.36 -7.16 -1.46
N VAL A 468 15.24 -8.47 -1.25
CA VAL A 468 14.86 -9.09 0.03
C VAL A 468 15.98 -9.99 0.54
N LEU A 469 16.41 -9.77 1.79
CA LEU A 469 17.50 -10.57 2.36
C LEU A 469 17.14 -12.06 2.48
N PRO A 470 18.04 -12.99 2.13
CA PRO A 470 17.83 -14.42 2.32
C PRO A 470 17.58 -14.82 3.78
N SER A 471 18.05 -14.02 4.74
CA SER A 471 17.82 -14.21 6.17
C SER A 471 16.45 -13.74 6.66
N ALA A 472 15.60 -13.17 5.79
CA ALA A 472 14.22 -12.87 6.14
C ALA A 472 13.46 -14.17 6.35
N GLN A 473 12.78 -14.26 7.50
CA GLN A 473 12.08 -15.45 7.98
C GLN A 473 10.73 -15.04 8.54
N TRP A 474 9.75 -15.92 8.41
CA TRP A 474 8.46 -15.70 9.02
C TRP A 474 8.50 -16.03 10.53
N TYR A 475 7.99 -15.09 11.32
CA TYR A 475 7.76 -15.23 12.74
C TYR A 475 6.30 -14.86 13.02
N PRO A 476 5.48 -15.81 13.54
CA PRO A 476 4.08 -15.55 13.83
C PRO A 476 3.89 -14.27 14.66
N ILE A 477 2.92 -13.44 14.27
CA ILE A 477 2.63 -12.11 14.83
C ILE A 477 3.73 -11.06 14.57
N ILE A 478 5.00 -11.42 14.67
CA ILE A 478 6.14 -10.51 14.55
C ILE A 478 6.30 -10.01 13.12
N THR A 479 6.29 -10.90 12.12
CA THR A 479 6.40 -10.53 10.71
C THR A 479 5.24 -9.62 10.30
N PHE A 480 4.02 -9.91 10.77
CA PHE A 480 2.87 -9.01 10.56
C PHE A 480 3.11 -7.60 11.11
N LEU A 481 3.65 -7.48 12.33
CA LEU A 481 3.98 -6.16 12.90
C LEU A 481 5.11 -5.46 12.16
N GLN A 482 6.11 -6.21 11.70
CA GLN A 482 7.21 -5.67 10.92
C GLN A 482 6.71 -5.16 9.56
N LEU A 483 5.95 -5.96 8.81
CA LEU A 483 5.33 -5.55 7.55
C LEU A 483 4.42 -4.33 7.72
N SER A 484 3.64 -4.29 8.81
CA SER A 484 2.77 -3.13 9.11
C SER A 484 3.57 -1.83 9.32
N ALA A 485 4.79 -1.93 9.87
CA ALA A 485 5.67 -0.78 10.01
C ALA A 485 6.42 -0.46 8.72
N ASP A 486 6.79 -1.47 7.93
CA ASP A 486 7.40 -1.29 6.62
C ASP A 486 6.41 -0.57 5.68
N MET A 487 5.11 -0.86 5.72
CA MET A 487 4.08 -0.13 4.97
C MET A 487 4.12 1.39 5.24
N ALA A 488 4.36 1.80 6.48
CA ALA A 488 4.38 3.21 6.85
C ALA A 488 5.58 3.97 6.25
N VAL A 489 6.63 3.27 5.83
CA VAL A 489 7.80 3.83 5.14
C VAL A 489 7.93 3.29 3.71
N GLY A 490 6.84 2.73 3.18
CA GLY A 490 6.83 2.02 1.89
C GLY A 490 7.30 2.86 0.71
N THR A 491 7.11 4.18 0.80
CA THR A 491 7.47 5.17 -0.24
C THR A 491 8.69 6.02 0.15
N ASP A 492 9.26 5.85 1.36
CA ASP A 492 10.48 6.56 1.81
C ASP A 492 11.74 5.75 1.46
N VAL A 493 11.79 5.34 0.19
CA VAL A 493 12.88 4.54 -0.41
C VAL A 493 13.14 5.01 -1.83
N PRO A 494 14.37 4.83 -2.34
CA PRO A 494 14.68 5.16 -3.73
C PRO A 494 13.79 4.43 -4.73
N ASP A 495 13.64 5.02 -5.92
CA ASP A 495 12.88 4.45 -7.03
C ASP A 495 13.37 3.04 -7.40
N GLY A 496 12.44 2.14 -7.74
CA GLY A 496 12.71 0.72 -7.99
C GLY A 496 12.70 -0.15 -6.72
N PHE A 497 12.37 0.42 -5.56
CA PHE A 497 12.21 -0.31 -4.29
C PHE A 497 10.92 0.09 -3.58
N GLY A 498 10.51 -0.74 -2.63
CA GLY A 498 9.27 -0.55 -1.87
C GLY A 498 8.09 -0.30 -2.80
N HIS A 499 7.30 0.72 -2.47
CA HIS A 499 6.12 1.14 -3.23
C HIS A 499 6.41 2.36 -4.13
N THR A 500 7.64 2.48 -4.64
CA THR A 500 8.08 3.58 -5.52
C THR A 500 8.42 3.05 -6.90
N TYR A 501 7.57 3.32 -7.90
CA TYR A 501 7.57 2.69 -9.25
C TYR A 501 7.80 3.70 -10.41
N VAL A 502 8.31 4.89 -10.13
CA VAL A 502 8.22 6.08 -10.98
C VAL A 502 8.80 5.83 -12.37
N ALA A 503 10.03 5.35 -12.48
CA ALA A 503 10.64 5.09 -13.77
C ALA A 503 10.01 3.87 -14.49
N ASP A 504 9.57 2.88 -13.73
CA ASP A 504 9.08 1.60 -14.26
C ASP A 504 7.74 1.72 -15.00
N TYR A 505 6.99 2.81 -14.77
CA TYR A 505 5.84 3.17 -15.59
C TYR A 505 6.19 3.31 -17.07
N ALA A 506 7.36 3.86 -17.39
CA ALA A 506 7.80 4.05 -18.77
C ALA A 506 8.01 2.69 -19.46
N ASP A 507 8.63 1.72 -18.80
CA ASP A 507 8.86 0.41 -19.38
C ASP A 507 7.56 -0.38 -19.52
N ALA A 508 6.71 -0.33 -18.48
CA ALA A 508 5.44 -1.02 -18.49
C ALA A 508 4.52 -0.51 -19.60
N TRP A 509 4.34 0.81 -19.74
CA TRP A 509 3.49 1.36 -20.80
C TRP A 509 4.04 1.15 -22.21
N ALA A 510 5.36 1.27 -22.39
CA ALA A 510 6.00 1.00 -23.67
C ALA A 510 5.79 -0.46 -24.10
N ALA A 511 5.90 -1.40 -23.15
CA ALA A 511 5.65 -2.81 -23.39
C ALA A 511 4.17 -3.13 -23.62
N ILE A 512 3.25 -2.47 -22.93
CA ILE A 512 1.80 -2.72 -23.09
C ILE A 512 1.32 -2.22 -24.45
N LEU A 513 1.56 -0.94 -24.78
CA LEU A 513 0.89 -0.28 -25.90
C LEU A 513 1.69 -0.23 -27.20
N GLN A 514 2.99 -0.51 -27.13
CA GLN A 514 3.92 -0.50 -28.27
C GLN A 514 3.68 0.68 -29.22
N PRO A 515 3.83 1.94 -28.75
CA PRO A 515 3.48 3.10 -29.55
C PRO A 515 4.25 3.12 -30.88
N PRO A 516 3.63 3.50 -32.01
CA PRO A 516 4.33 3.56 -33.29
C PRO A 516 5.55 4.49 -33.21
N GLN A 517 6.68 4.02 -33.74
CA GLN A 517 7.95 4.78 -33.75
C GLN A 517 8.58 5.02 -32.37
N TRP A 518 8.05 4.42 -31.30
CA TRP A 518 8.68 4.47 -29.97
C TRP A 518 9.81 3.45 -29.86
N THR A 519 10.96 3.89 -29.36
CA THR A 519 12.16 3.06 -29.24
C THR A 519 12.54 2.80 -27.79
N ASP A 520 13.38 1.79 -27.54
CA ASP A 520 13.98 1.55 -26.22
C ASP A 520 14.79 2.77 -25.73
N ASP A 521 15.34 3.58 -26.63
CA ASP A 521 16.03 4.82 -26.25
C ASP A 521 15.05 5.87 -25.72
N ASP A 522 13.87 5.99 -26.32
CA ASP A 522 12.81 6.88 -25.84
C ASP A 522 12.32 6.45 -24.46
N THR A 523 12.15 5.15 -24.20
CA THR A 523 11.85 4.64 -22.86
C THR A 523 12.94 5.03 -21.85
N ARG A 524 14.22 4.86 -22.18
CA ARG A 524 15.33 5.25 -21.29
C ARG A 524 15.42 6.75 -21.05
N ARG A 525 15.05 7.58 -22.03
CA ARG A 525 14.95 9.03 -21.88
C ARG A 525 13.77 9.40 -20.99
N LEU A 526 12.61 8.78 -21.19
CA LEU A 526 11.40 9.02 -20.41
C LEU A 526 11.61 8.63 -18.94
N ARG A 527 12.26 7.48 -18.66
CA ARG A 527 12.65 7.09 -17.28
C ARG A 527 13.38 8.20 -16.53
N LYS A 528 14.24 8.98 -17.20
CA LYS A 528 14.96 10.11 -16.58
C LYS A 528 14.03 11.30 -16.35
N VAL A 529 13.17 11.63 -17.32
CA VAL A 529 12.21 12.73 -17.21
C VAL A 529 11.22 12.50 -16.06
N LEU A 530 10.81 11.25 -15.84
CA LEU A 530 9.90 10.91 -14.74
C LEU A 530 10.57 10.96 -13.37
N ALA A 531 11.88 10.72 -13.31
CA ALA A 531 12.65 10.70 -12.06
C ALA A 531 13.17 12.09 -11.63
N GLU A 532 13.00 13.12 -12.48
CA GLU A 532 13.28 14.53 -12.19
C GLU A 532 12.09 15.19 -11.49
#